data_AF-A0A0L6W729-F1
#
_entry.id   AF-A0A0L6W729-F1
#
_cell.length_a   1.000
_cell.length_b   1.000
_cell.length_c   1.000
_cell.angle_alpha   90.00
_cell.angle_beta   90.00
_cell.angle_gamma   90.00
#
_symmetry.space_group_name_H-M   'P 1'
#
loop_
_entity.id
_entity.type
_entity.pdbx_description
1 polymer ?
#
loop_
_entity_poly.entity_id
_entity_poly.type
_entity_poly.pdbx_seq_one_letter_code
_entity_poly.pdbx_strand_id
1 'polypeptide(L)'
;MHYTPNVDFAFNSVEHIMRDVNNGWIIRYTHANVASFFFIFVYMHIGRGLYYGSYKSPRILVWSIGVIILILMIAIAFLGYVLPYGQMSLWGATVITNLLSAIPVFGQDIVELIWGGFSVSNATLNRFFSLHYLLPFLLAALAVAHLIALHVHGSNNPNGVTSNGDRYAMHPYFIFKDLVTIFAFFLVLSIMVFFYPNLLGHSDNYIPADPMVTPASIVPEW
;
A
#
# COMPACT_ATOMS: atom_id res chain seq x y z
N MET A 1 -10.63 15.17 2.16
CA MET A 1 -11.48 16.32 2.58
C MET A 1 -10.69 17.39 3.33
N HIS A 2 -9.62 17.07 4.06
CA HIS A 2 -8.85 18.03 4.88
C HIS A 2 -7.34 18.14 4.52
N TYR A 3 -6.88 17.42 3.50
CA TYR A 3 -5.48 17.44 3.06
C TYR A 3 -5.28 18.44 1.91
N THR A 4 -4.14 19.15 1.91
CA THR A 4 -3.78 20.13 0.87
C THR A 4 -2.53 19.66 0.11
N PRO A 5 -2.64 19.31 -1.18
CA PRO A 5 -1.51 18.82 -2.00
C PRO A 5 -0.64 19.97 -2.53
N ASN A 6 -0.01 20.69 -1.60
CA ASN A 6 0.95 21.75 -1.89
C ASN A 6 2.13 21.64 -0.91
N VAL A 7 3.37 21.79 -1.39
CA VAL A 7 4.58 21.56 -0.57
C VAL A 7 4.68 22.44 0.66
N ASP A 8 4.16 23.67 0.60
CA ASP A 8 4.16 24.62 1.73
C ASP A 8 3.11 24.24 2.80
N PHE A 9 2.10 23.46 2.42
CA PHE A 9 0.93 23.18 3.24
C PHE A 9 0.71 21.70 3.57
N ALA A 10 1.35 20.76 2.87
CA ALA A 10 1.06 19.34 2.97
C ALA A 10 1.28 18.81 4.38
N PHE A 11 2.49 19.04 4.94
CA PHE A 11 2.83 18.64 6.31
C PHE A 11 1.86 19.28 7.33
N ASN A 12 1.65 20.60 7.24
CA ASN A 12 0.75 21.33 8.14
C ASN A 12 -0.71 20.87 8.02
N SER A 13 -1.16 20.47 6.83
CA SER A 13 -2.53 19.94 6.64
C SER A 13 -2.69 18.55 7.26
N VAL A 14 -1.62 17.74 7.31
CA VAL A 14 -1.61 16.48 8.06
C VAL A 14 -1.64 16.74 9.56
N GLU A 15 -0.89 17.73 10.07
CA GLU A 15 -0.97 18.13 11.48
C GLU A 15 -2.35 18.71 11.84
N HIS A 16 -2.98 19.46 10.93
CA HIS A 16 -4.36 19.94 11.08
C HIS A 16 -5.35 18.76 11.22
N ILE A 17 -5.21 17.72 10.38
CA ILE A 17 -6.00 16.48 10.52
C ILE A 17 -5.78 15.85 11.89
N MET A 18 -4.55 15.86 12.39
CA MET A 18 -4.22 15.25 13.68
C MET A 18 -4.78 16.01 14.88
N ARG A 19 -4.88 17.33 14.81
CA ARG A 19 -5.10 18.19 15.98
C ARG A 19 -6.47 18.86 16.00
N ASP A 20 -6.95 19.30 14.84
CA ASP A 20 -8.10 20.20 14.76
C ASP A 20 -9.35 19.49 14.22
N VAL A 21 -9.18 18.45 13.41
CA VAL A 21 -10.30 17.68 12.86
C VAL A 21 -10.80 16.70 13.92
N ASN A 22 -12.10 16.75 14.22
CA ASN A 22 -12.75 15.79 15.13
C ASN A 22 -12.48 14.35 14.69
N ASN A 23 -11.83 13.56 15.57
CA ASN A 23 -11.38 12.19 15.29
C ASN A 23 -10.41 12.04 14.09
N GLY A 24 -9.80 13.12 13.60
CA GLY A 24 -8.89 13.06 12.47
C GLY A 24 -7.62 12.24 12.77
N TRP A 25 -7.17 12.24 14.03
CA TRP A 25 -6.09 11.36 14.47
C TRP A 25 -6.41 9.86 14.30
N ILE A 26 -7.65 9.43 14.57
CA ILE A 26 -8.08 8.04 14.34
C ILE A 26 -8.00 7.73 12.86
N ILE A 27 -8.46 8.65 12.00
CA ILE A 27 -8.43 8.46 10.54
C ILE A 27 -6.98 8.31 10.06
N ARG A 28 -6.08 9.21 10.45
CA ARG A 28 -4.67 9.15 10.01
C ARG A 28 -3.98 7.89 10.52
N TYR A 29 -4.11 7.57 11.81
CA TYR A 29 -3.46 6.38 12.37
C TYR A 29 -4.05 5.08 11.82
N THR A 30 -5.36 5.01 11.62
CA THR A 30 -5.98 3.86 10.95
C THR A 30 -5.44 3.73 9.53
N HIS A 31 -5.38 4.81 8.76
CA HIS A 31 -4.88 4.76 7.37
C HIS A 31 -3.42 4.27 7.30
N ALA A 32 -2.54 4.84 8.12
CA ALA A 32 -1.13 4.46 8.16
C ALA A 32 -0.92 3.00 8.63
N ASN A 33 -1.56 2.60 9.74
CA ASN A 33 -1.39 1.25 10.26
C ASN A 33 -2.06 0.19 9.38
N VAL A 34 -3.22 0.48 8.77
CA VAL A 34 -3.86 -0.44 7.82
C VAL A 34 -2.99 -0.63 6.58
N ALA A 35 -2.31 0.40 6.08
CA ALA A 35 -1.37 0.24 4.96
C ALA A 35 -0.29 -0.81 5.29
N SER A 36 0.31 -0.71 6.48
CA SER A 36 1.26 -1.72 6.99
C SER A 36 0.63 -3.12 7.08
N PHE A 37 -0.53 -3.27 7.72
CA PHE A 37 -1.21 -4.57 7.80
C PHE A 37 -1.62 -5.13 6.44
N PHE A 38 -1.90 -4.27 5.46
CA PHE A 38 -2.25 -4.70 4.12
C PHE A 38 -1.08 -5.47 3.48
N PHE A 39 0.16 -4.97 3.63
CA PHE A 39 1.34 -5.71 3.18
C PHE A 39 1.61 -6.96 4.01
N ILE A 40 1.41 -6.95 5.34
CA ILE A 40 1.50 -8.17 6.16
C ILE A 40 0.57 -9.26 5.60
N PHE A 41 -0.70 -8.92 5.36
CA PHE A 41 -1.67 -9.89 4.85
C PHE A 41 -1.36 -10.34 3.44
N VAL A 42 -0.90 -9.45 2.56
CA VAL A 42 -0.52 -9.84 1.19
C VAL A 42 0.72 -10.73 1.19
N TYR A 43 1.73 -10.45 2.01
CA TYR A 43 2.89 -11.32 2.14
C TYR A 43 2.52 -12.70 2.69
N MET A 44 1.65 -12.76 3.71
CA MET A 44 1.13 -14.06 4.18
C MET A 44 0.30 -14.77 3.10
N HIS A 45 -0.48 -14.03 2.32
CA HIS A 45 -1.26 -14.59 1.21
C HIS A 45 -0.36 -15.17 0.11
N ILE A 46 0.70 -14.45 -0.26
CA ILE A 46 1.72 -14.90 -1.22
C ILE A 46 2.46 -16.12 -0.66
N GLY A 47 2.91 -16.07 0.59
CA GLY A 47 3.59 -17.19 1.26
C GLY A 47 2.73 -18.46 1.29
N ARG A 48 1.44 -18.33 1.61
CA ARG A 48 0.45 -19.41 1.50
C ARG A 48 0.34 -19.92 0.06
N GLY A 49 0.32 -19.02 -0.92
CA GLY A 49 0.26 -19.36 -2.34
C GLY A 49 1.47 -20.18 -2.82
N LEU A 50 2.67 -19.78 -2.41
CA LEU A 50 3.92 -20.49 -2.68
C LEU A 50 3.93 -21.87 -2.01
N TYR A 51 3.63 -21.91 -0.71
CA TYR A 51 3.68 -23.14 0.09
C TYR A 51 2.75 -24.23 -0.46
N TYR A 52 1.50 -23.89 -0.79
CA TYR A 52 0.53 -24.86 -1.32
C TYR A 52 0.55 -24.98 -2.85
N GLY A 53 1.54 -24.40 -3.55
CA GLY A 53 1.64 -24.48 -5.00
C GLY A 53 0.43 -23.89 -5.75
N SER A 54 -0.23 -22.88 -5.18
CA SER A 54 -1.46 -22.29 -5.75
C SER A 54 -1.24 -21.53 -7.05
N TYR A 55 0.03 -21.28 -7.42
CA TYR A 55 0.44 -20.68 -8.68
C TYR A 55 0.46 -21.66 -9.87
N LYS A 56 0.35 -22.97 -9.61
CA LYS A 56 0.39 -24.00 -10.65
C LYS A 56 -0.89 -24.01 -11.49
N SER A 57 -0.81 -24.64 -12.66
CA SER A 57 -1.99 -24.92 -13.50
C SER A 57 -3.09 -25.60 -12.68
N PRO A 58 -4.38 -25.22 -12.83
CA PRO A 58 -4.92 -24.27 -13.82
C PRO A 58 -5.01 -22.81 -13.33
N ARG A 59 -4.40 -22.45 -12.20
CA ARG A 59 -4.55 -21.13 -11.53
C ARG A 59 -3.46 -20.11 -11.91
N ILE A 60 -2.76 -20.32 -13.02
CA ILE A 60 -1.69 -19.43 -13.48
C ILE A 60 -2.21 -18.00 -13.68
N LEU A 61 -3.41 -17.84 -14.26
CA LEU A 61 -4.01 -16.51 -14.46
C LEU A 61 -4.29 -15.79 -13.13
N VAL A 62 -4.78 -16.52 -12.12
CA VAL A 62 -5.00 -15.98 -10.77
C VAL A 62 -3.69 -15.44 -10.20
N TRP A 63 -2.62 -16.22 -10.30
CA TRP A 63 -1.29 -15.82 -9.84
C TRP A 63 -0.76 -14.60 -10.58
N SER A 64 -0.85 -14.57 -11.91
CA SER A 64 -0.39 -13.43 -12.73
C SER A 64 -1.12 -12.14 -12.37
N ILE A 65 -2.45 -12.17 -12.19
CA ILE A 65 -3.21 -11.01 -11.72
C ILE A 65 -2.76 -10.61 -10.30
N GLY A 66 -2.49 -11.58 -9.43
CA GLY A 66 -1.96 -11.33 -8.08
C GLY A 66 -0.62 -10.59 -8.07
N VAL A 67 0.27 -10.92 -9.01
CA VAL A 67 1.56 -10.19 -9.17
C VAL A 67 1.33 -8.75 -9.63
N ILE A 68 0.41 -8.52 -10.57
CA ILE A 68 0.04 -7.16 -11.02
C ILE A 68 -0.54 -6.35 -9.86
N ILE A 69 -1.41 -6.97 -9.06
CA ILE A 69 -1.97 -6.38 -7.83
C ILE A 69 -0.85 -5.96 -6.88
N LEU A 70 0.14 -6.83 -6.62
CA LEU A 70 1.25 -6.53 -5.73
C LEU A 70 2.05 -5.30 -6.20
N ILE A 71 2.39 -5.24 -7.49
CA ILE A 71 3.13 -4.10 -8.06
C ILE A 71 2.33 -2.81 -7.90
N LEU A 72 1.01 -2.85 -8.18
CA LEU A 72 0.14 -1.70 -8.03
C LEU A 72 0.02 -1.27 -6.56
N MET A 73 -0.06 -2.22 -5.62
CA MET A 73 -0.10 -1.92 -4.19
C MET A 73 1.18 -1.21 -3.72
N ILE A 74 2.36 -1.68 -4.14
CA ILE A 74 3.64 -1.03 -3.84
C ILE A 74 3.64 0.41 -4.36
N ALA A 75 3.20 0.62 -5.60
CA ALA A 75 3.11 1.96 -6.19
C ALA A 75 2.14 2.87 -5.42
N ILE A 76 0.94 2.38 -5.05
CA ILE A 76 -0.04 3.15 -4.28
C ILE A 76 0.53 3.54 -2.91
N ALA A 77 1.15 2.60 -2.21
CA ALA A 77 1.70 2.84 -0.88
C ALA A 77 2.82 3.88 -0.92
N PHE A 78 3.77 3.74 -1.85
CA PHE A 78 4.83 4.72 -2.08
C PHE A 78 4.26 6.11 -2.37
N LEU A 79 3.32 6.23 -3.31
CA LEU A 79 2.71 7.52 -3.65
C LEU A 79 2.03 8.16 -2.42
N GLY A 80 1.38 7.35 -1.57
CA GLY A 80 0.74 7.80 -0.34
C GLY A 80 1.73 8.24 0.73
N TYR A 81 2.83 7.52 0.87
CA TYR A 81 3.89 7.85 1.82
C TYR A 81 4.62 9.15 1.50
N VAL A 82 4.62 9.59 0.24
CA VAL A 82 5.18 10.89 -0.14
C VAL A 82 4.29 12.06 0.34
N LEU A 83 2.99 11.84 0.55
CA LEU A 83 2.01 12.91 0.79
C LEU A 83 2.16 13.68 2.11
N PRO A 84 2.55 13.07 3.24
CA PRO A 84 2.84 13.84 4.45
C PRO A 84 3.96 14.86 4.28
N TYR A 85 4.81 14.71 3.27
CA TYR A 85 5.89 15.62 2.91
C TYR A 85 6.84 15.91 4.10
N GLY A 86 7.15 14.87 4.87
CA GLY A 86 8.24 14.89 5.84
C GLY A 86 9.59 14.52 5.20
N GLN A 87 10.64 14.46 6.01
CA GLN A 87 11.99 14.15 5.53
C GLN A 87 12.06 12.79 4.80
N MET A 88 11.48 11.73 5.39
CA MET A 88 11.48 10.42 4.76
C MET A 88 10.64 10.39 3.48
N SER A 89 9.52 11.13 3.45
CA SER A 89 8.69 11.29 2.25
C SER A 89 9.47 11.92 1.08
N LEU A 90 10.13 13.06 1.30
CA LEU A 90 10.86 13.76 0.23
C LEU A 90 12.04 12.95 -0.29
N TRP A 91 12.87 12.44 0.62
CA TRP A 91 14.08 11.74 0.24
C TRP A 91 13.80 10.34 -0.32
N GLY A 92 12.78 9.66 0.21
CA GLY A 92 12.26 8.42 -0.38
C GLY A 92 11.75 8.65 -1.80
N ALA A 93 10.97 9.73 -2.03
CA ALA A 93 10.52 10.10 -3.38
C ALA A 93 11.70 10.32 -4.32
N THR A 94 12.70 11.07 -3.85
CA THR A 94 13.89 11.43 -4.63
C THR A 94 14.69 10.20 -5.02
N VAL A 95 14.98 9.30 -4.08
CA VAL A 95 15.77 8.09 -4.35
C VAL A 95 15.02 7.14 -5.29
N ILE A 96 13.76 6.82 -4.99
CA ILE A 96 13.00 5.80 -5.74
C ILE A 96 12.75 6.26 -7.18
N THR A 97 12.34 7.51 -7.39
CA THR A 97 12.12 8.01 -8.74
C THR A 97 13.41 8.14 -9.54
N ASN A 98 14.53 8.49 -8.90
CA ASN A 98 15.84 8.55 -9.56
C ASN A 98 16.36 7.20 -10.06
N LEU A 99 15.85 6.07 -9.56
CA LEU A 99 16.21 4.75 -10.11
C LEU A 99 15.86 4.63 -11.60
N LEU A 100 14.88 5.40 -12.09
CA LEU A 100 14.49 5.42 -13.50
C LEU A 100 15.54 6.09 -14.39
N SER A 101 16.43 6.93 -13.83
CA SER A 101 17.54 7.52 -14.59
C SER A 101 18.54 6.47 -15.09
N ALA A 102 18.55 5.28 -14.50
CA ALA A 102 19.37 4.15 -14.95
C ALA A 102 18.90 3.55 -16.29
N ILE A 103 17.71 3.91 -16.79
CA ILE A 103 17.24 3.46 -18.10
C ILE A 103 18.06 4.16 -19.20
N PRO A 104 18.72 3.41 -20.11
CA PRO A 104 19.54 4.01 -21.16
C PRO A 104 18.73 4.94 -22.07
N VAL A 105 19.41 5.94 -22.62
CA VAL A 105 18.91 6.90 -23.63
C VAL A 105 17.90 7.93 -23.09
N PHE A 106 16.86 7.52 -22.39
CA PHE A 106 15.73 8.40 -22.00
C PHE A 106 15.37 8.34 -20.50
N GLY A 107 16.21 7.72 -19.66
CA GLY A 107 15.95 7.60 -18.22
C GLY A 107 15.80 8.95 -17.52
N GLN A 108 16.67 9.93 -17.84
CA GLN A 108 16.59 11.27 -17.28
C GLN A 108 15.30 12.00 -17.70
N ASP A 109 14.90 11.87 -18.96
CA ASP A 109 13.64 12.45 -19.46
C ASP A 109 12.43 11.89 -18.70
N ILE A 110 12.43 10.60 -18.34
CA ILE A 110 11.38 9.98 -17.53
C ILE A 110 11.36 10.57 -16.11
N VAL A 111 12.53 10.76 -15.49
CA VAL A 111 12.62 11.33 -14.14
C VAL A 111 12.05 12.75 -14.12
N GLU A 112 12.47 13.60 -15.05
CA GLU A 112 11.99 14.99 -15.15
C GLU A 112 10.51 15.05 -15.52
N LEU A 113 10.03 14.12 -16.35
CA LEU A 113 8.60 13.97 -16.65
C LEU A 113 7.79 13.65 -15.38
N ILE A 114 8.26 12.70 -14.56
CA ILE A 114 7.59 12.31 -13.32
C ILE A 114 7.59 13.46 -12.32
N TRP A 115 8.75 14.10 -12.12
CA TRP A 115 8.88 15.23 -11.21
C TRP A 115 8.07 16.44 -11.68
N GLY A 116 7.94 16.63 -12.99
CA GLY A 116 7.37 17.85 -13.57
C GLY A 116 8.30 19.05 -13.36
N GLY A 117 9.61 18.81 -13.32
CA GLY A 117 10.65 19.80 -13.03
C GLY A 117 12.00 19.12 -12.77
N PHE A 118 12.95 19.86 -12.20
CA PHE A 118 14.34 19.42 -11.99
C PHE A 118 14.58 18.65 -10.68
N SER A 119 13.58 18.61 -9.80
CA SER A 119 13.62 17.90 -8.53
C SER A 119 12.19 17.61 -8.04
N VAL A 120 12.09 16.78 -6.99
CA VAL A 120 10.82 16.56 -6.28
C VAL A 120 10.34 17.90 -5.71
N SER A 121 9.20 18.36 -6.20
CA SER A 121 8.68 19.71 -5.93
C SER A 121 7.15 19.70 -5.85
N ASN A 122 6.55 20.90 -5.84
CA ASN A 122 5.08 21.06 -5.80
C ASN A 122 4.35 20.34 -6.94
N ALA A 123 4.91 20.36 -8.14
CA ALA A 123 4.33 19.65 -9.28
C ALA A 123 4.28 18.13 -9.03
N THR A 124 5.36 17.58 -8.45
CA THR A 124 5.46 16.16 -8.11
C THR A 124 4.42 15.76 -7.07
N LEU A 125 4.36 16.50 -5.96
CA LEU A 125 3.47 16.20 -4.84
C LEU A 125 1.99 16.24 -5.26
N ASN A 126 1.60 17.23 -6.07
CA ASN A 126 0.23 17.37 -6.54
C ASN A 126 -0.18 16.20 -7.45
N ARG A 127 0.70 15.79 -8.37
CA ARG A 127 0.48 14.63 -9.23
C ARG A 127 0.41 13.33 -8.42
N PHE A 128 1.30 13.17 -7.45
CA PHE A 128 1.34 11.97 -6.60
C PHE A 128 0.07 11.85 -5.77
N PHE A 129 -0.48 12.96 -5.25
CA PHE A 129 -1.78 12.97 -4.58
C PHE A 129 -2.91 12.48 -5.50
N SER A 130 -2.97 13.02 -6.73
CA SER A 130 -3.99 12.63 -7.71
C SER A 130 -3.90 11.14 -8.07
N LEU A 131 -2.69 10.63 -8.31
CA LEU A 131 -2.45 9.22 -8.61
C LEU A 131 -2.75 8.31 -7.41
N HIS A 132 -2.33 8.69 -6.20
CA HIS A 132 -2.62 7.94 -4.99
C HIS A 132 -4.12 7.84 -4.72
N TYR A 133 -4.91 8.85 -5.12
CA TYR A 133 -6.36 8.79 -5.04
C TYR A 133 -6.98 7.89 -6.12
N LEU A 134 -6.47 7.95 -7.36
CA LEU A 134 -7.03 7.22 -8.51
C LEU A 134 -6.74 5.72 -8.47
N LEU A 135 -5.49 5.34 -8.20
CA LEU A 135 -5.02 3.96 -8.36
C LEU A 135 -5.70 2.93 -7.44
N PRO A 136 -6.19 3.25 -6.22
CA PRO A 136 -7.01 2.34 -5.43
C PRO A 136 -8.29 1.85 -6.13
N PHE A 137 -8.87 2.65 -7.04
CA PHE A 137 -10.02 2.20 -7.83
C PHE A 137 -9.62 1.16 -8.88
N LEU A 138 -8.45 1.32 -9.49
CA LEU A 138 -7.87 0.30 -10.37
C LEU A 138 -7.53 -0.98 -9.58
N LEU A 139 -7.00 -0.84 -8.37
CA LEU A 139 -6.72 -1.96 -7.46
C LEU A 139 -8.00 -2.75 -7.14
N ALA A 140 -9.11 -2.05 -6.86
CA ALA A 140 -10.41 -2.69 -6.65
C ALA A 140 -10.90 -3.46 -7.89
N ALA A 141 -10.76 -2.88 -9.08
CA ALA A 141 -11.11 -3.56 -10.33
C ALA A 141 -10.26 -4.82 -10.56
N LEU A 142 -8.95 -4.76 -10.29
CA LEU A 142 -8.05 -5.90 -10.37
C LEU A 142 -8.39 -6.98 -9.33
N ALA A 143 -8.79 -6.60 -8.12
CA ALA A 143 -9.24 -7.56 -7.10
C ALA A 143 -10.48 -8.33 -7.56
N VAL A 144 -11.45 -7.65 -8.21
CA VAL A 144 -12.60 -8.33 -8.84
C VAL A 144 -12.15 -9.27 -9.95
N ALA A 145 -11.25 -8.84 -10.84
CA ALA A 145 -10.70 -9.70 -11.89
C ALA A 145 -9.97 -10.94 -11.32
N HIS A 146 -9.23 -10.76 -10.22
CA HIS A 146 -8.56 -11.84 -9.50
C HIS A 146 -9.56 -12.86 -8.94
N LEU A 147 -10.66 -12.39 -8.35
CA LEU A 147 -11.73 -13.26 -7.84
C LEU A 147 -12.47 -13.98 -8.97
N ILE A 148 -12.72 -13.32 -10.11
CA ILE A 148 -13.33 -13.96 -11.29
C ILE A 148 -12.42 -15.10 -11.79
N ALA A 149 -11.12 -14.84 -11.96
CA ALA A 149 -10.17 -15.87 -12.38
C ALA A 149 -10.11 -17.04 -11.38
N LEU A 150 -10.18 -16.76 -10.08
CA LEU A 150 -10.25 -17.79 -9.04
C LEU A 150 -11.54 -18.61 -9.16
N HIS A 151 -12.68 -17.96 -9.42
CA HIS A 151 -13.99 -18.60 -9.46
C HIS A 151 -14.09 -19.69 -10.54
N VAL A 152 -13.43 -19.50 -11.69
CA VAL A 152 -13.43 -20.47 -12.80
C VAL A 152 -12.91 -21.85 -12.38
N HIS A 153 -11.86 -21.90 -11.55
CA HIS A 153 -11.22 -23.16 -11.13
C HIS A 153 -11.36 -23.48 -9.63
N GLY A 154 -12.00 -22.60 -8.87
CA GLY A 154 -12.17 -22.69 -7.43
C GLY A 154 -10.87 -22.46 -6.64
N SER A 155 -10.95 -22.66 -5.32
CA SER A 155 -9.77 -22.61 -4.43
C SER A 155 -8.99 -23.92 -4.44
N ASN A 156 -7.68 -23.82 -4.16
CA ASN A 156 -6.85 -24.97 -3.81
C ASN A 156 -7.08 -25.40 -2.34
N ASN A 157 -6.69 -26.62 -1.98
CA ASN A 157 -6.73 -27.15 -0.61
C ASN A 157 -5.32 -27.57 -0.12
N PRO A 158 -5.13 -27.73 1.20
CA PRO A 158 -3.81 -28.04 1.77
C PRO A 158 -3.17 -29.34 1.26
N ASN A 159 -3.99 -30.31 0.86
CA ASN A 159 -3.50 -31.60 0.37
C ASN A 159 -3.05 -31.56 -1.10
N GLY A 160 -3.36 -30.48 -1.83
CA GLY A 160 -2.99 -30.31 -3.24
C GLY A 160 -3.66 -31.27 -4.22
N VAL A 161 -4.69 -32.01 -3.78
CA VAL A 161 -5.46 -32.97 -4.58
C VAL A 161 -6.80 -32.38 -5.02
N THR A 162 -7.56 -33.09 -5.87
CA THR A 162 -8.91 -32.64 -6.23
C THR A 162 -9.84 -32.61 -5.00
N SER A 163 -10.60 -31.53 -4.84
CA SER A 163 -11.64 -31.39 -3.82
C SER A 163 -13.05 -31.54 -4.38
N ASN A 164 -13.21 -32.03 -5.62
CA ASN A 164 -14.53 -32.11 -6.27
C ASN A 164 -15.51 -33.05 -5.56
N GLY A 165 -15.00 -34.07 -4.86
CA GLY A 165 -15.82 -35.04 -4.12
C GLY A 165 -16.24 -34.58 -2.71
N ASP A 166 -15.66 -33.50 -2.19
CA ASP A 166 -15.94 -33.00 -0.84
C ASP A 166 -15.92 -31.46 -0.83
N ARG A 167 -17.08 -30.86 -1.09
CA ARG A 167 -17.26 -29.42 -1.14
C ARG A 167 -18.36 -28.97 -0.19
N TYR A 168 -18.07 -27.93 0.56
CA TYR A 168 -19.05 -27.23 1.40
C TYR A 168 -19.35 -25.85 0.80
N ALA A 169 -20.58 -25.39 0.97
CA ALA A 169 -20.97 -24.04 0.57
C ALA A 169 -20.21 -22.97 1.38
N MET A 170 -19.97 -21.81 0.77
CA MET A 170 -19.35 -20.66 1.45
C MET A 170 -20.15 -20.25 2.69
N HIS A 171 -21.46 -20.09 2.53
CA HIS A 171 -22.39 -19.85 3.64
C HIS A 171 -22.97 -21.18 4.15
N PRO A 172 -23.02 -21.42 5.48
CA PRO A 172 -22.54 -20.55 6.56
C PRO A 172 -21.06 -20.75 6.91
N TYR A 173 -20.47 -21.89 6.55
CA TYR A 173 -19.22 -22.38 7.12
C TYR A 173 -18.05 -21.40 7.03
N PHE A 174 -17.73 -20.93 5.82
CA PHE A 174 -16.58 -20.07 5.60
C PHE A 174 -16.88 -18.61 5.97
N ILE A 175 -18.13 -18.17 5.91
CA ILE A 175 -18.53 -16.85 6.42
C ILE A 175 -18.21 -16.72 7.92
N PHE A 176 -18.64 -17.69 8.74
CA PHE A 176 -18.34 -17.65 10.18
C PHE A 176 -16.86 -17.89 10.48
N LYS A 177 -16.17 -18.72 9.68
CA LYS A 177 -14.72 -18.89 9.79
C LYS A 177 -13.97 -17.56 9.54
N ASP A 178 -14.33 -16.84 8.49
CA ASP A 178 -13.69 -15.57 8.14
C ASP A 178 -14.01 -14.48 9.17
N LEU A 179 -15.21 -14.48 9.77
CA LEU A 179 -15.54 -13.54 10.85
C LEU A 179 -14.59 -13.65 12.05
N VAL A 180 -14.12 -14.85 12.38
CA VAL A 180 -13.15 -15.04 13.49
C VAL A 180 -11.86 -14.26 13.23
N THR A 181 -11.30 -14.37 12.02
CA THR A 181 -10.05 -13.68 11.69
C THR A 181 -10.26 -12.18 11.47
N ILE A 182 -11.42 -11.76 10.98
CA ILE A 182 -11.80 -10.34 10.87
C ILE A 182 -11.84 -9.68 12.27
N PHE A 183 -12.51 -10.29 13.25
CA PHE A 183 -12.56 -9.73 14.61
C PHE A 183 -11.20 -9.76 15.30
N ALA A 184 -10.42 -10.84 15.10
CA ALA A 184 -9.05 -10.90 15.60
C ALA A 184 -8.18 -9.78 15.01
N PHE A 185 -8.30 -9.50 13.70
CA PHE A 185 -7.61 -8.39 13.07
C PHE A 185 -8.04 -7.04 13.65
N PHE A 186 -9.35 -6.77 13.80
CA PHE A 186 -9.80 -5.50 14.38
C PHE A 186 -9.33 -5.30 15.82
N LEU A 187 -9.21 -6.36 16.61
CA LEU A 187 -8.62 -6.29 17.95
C LEU A 187 -7.14 -5.83 17.88
N VAL A 188 -6.34 -6.47 17.03
CA VAL A 188 -4.92 -6.12 16.84
C VAL A 188 -4.77 -4.71 16.28
N LEU A 189 -5.56 -4.35 15.26
CA LEU A 189 -5.56 -3.01 14.67
C LEU A 189 -5.92 -1.96 15.72
N SER A 190 -6.90 -2.23 16.59
CA SER A 190 -7.26 -1.32 17.68
C SER A 190 -6.08 -1.13 18.64
N ILE A 191 -5.39 -2.20 19.02
CA ILE A 191 -4.19 -2.10 19.87
C ILE A 191 -3.14 -1.19 19.21
N MET A 192 -2.87 -1.39 17.92
CA MET A 192 -1.91 -0.58 17.18
C MET A 192 -2.35 0.89 17.08
N VAL A 193 -3.60 1.17 16.69
CA VAL A 193 -4.08 2.54 16.50
C VAL A 193 -4.19 3.32 17.83
N PHE A 194 -4.64 2.68 18.90
CA PHE A 194 -4.92 3.39 20.16
C PHE A 194 -3.74 3.39 21.14
N PHE A 195 -2.82 2.42 21.07
CA PHE A 195 -1.72 2.31 22.03
C PHE A 195 -0.32 2.42 21.41
N TYR A 196 -0.14 1.97 20.16
CA TYR A 196 1.17 1.96 19.48
C TYR A 196 1.15 2.58 18.06
N PRO A 197 0.53 3.77 17.87
CA PRO A 197 0.15 4.25 16.54
C PRO A 197 1.33 4.53 15.59
N ASN A 198 2.52 4.74 16.15
CA ASN A 198 3.73 5.09 15.41
C ASN A 198 4.77 3.96 15.39
N LEU A 199 4.48 2.79 15.97
CA LEU A 199 5.45 1.70 16.10
C LEU A 199 6.00 1.21 14.76
N LEU A 200 5.16 1.24 13.72
CA LEU A 200 5.51 0.80 12.36
C LEU A 200 5.99 1.94 11.46
N GLY A 201 6.12 3.17 11.98
CA GLY A 201 6.53 4.35 11.24
C GLY A 201 7.99 4.74 11.52
N HIS A 202 8.46 5.78 10.81
CA HIS A 202 9.77 6.36 11.03
C HIS A 202 9.66 7.76 11.65
N SER A 203 10.39 8.02 12.74
CA SER A 203 10.33 9.29 13.50
C SER A 203 10.65 10.51 12.63
N ASP A 204 11.63 10.39 11.75
CA ASP A 204 12.07 11.50 10.88
C ASP A 204 10.97 11.98 9.93
N ASN A 205 9.91 11.18 9.68
CA ASN A 205 8.79 11.66 8.88
C ASN A 205 7.86 12.64 9.64
N TYR A 206 8.16 12.94 10.90
CA TYR A 206 7.60 14.05 11.67
C TYR A 206 8.46 15.33 11.59
N ILE A 207 9.55 15.32 10.84
CA ILE A 207 10.33 16.52 10.51
C ILE A 207 9.86 16.98 9.12
N PRO A 208 9.45 18.25 8.94
CA PRO A 208 9.12 18.78 7.62
C PRO A 208 10.26 18.58 6.64
N ALA A 209 9.93 18.29 5.38
CA ALA A 209 10.92 18.05 4.35
C ALA A 209 11.87 19.26 4.15
N ASP A 210 13.17 18.98 4.14
CA ASP A 210 14.22 19.94 3.80
C ASP A 210 15.05 19.38 2.62
N PRO A 211 14.94 19.97 1.41
CA PRO A 211 15.68 19.51 0.24
C PRO A 211 17.20 19.76 0.35
N MET A 212 17.66 20.54 1.31
CA MET A 212 19.08 20.82 1.54
C MET A 212 19.75 19.86 2.52
N VAL A 213 18.96 19.04 3.24
CA VAL A 213 19.48 18.14 4.29
C VAL A 213 18.90 16.75 4.16
N THR A 214 19.72 15.80 3.70
CA THR A 214 19.37 14.36 3.73
C THR A 214 19.55 13.79 5.14
N PRO A 215 18.54 13.14 5.74
CA PRO A 215 18.71 12.44 7.02
C PRO A 215 19.74 11.31 6.91
N ALA A 216 20.59 11.16 7.93
CA ALA A 216 21.55 10.06 8.00
C ALA A 216 20.87 8.68 8.10
N SER A 217 19.65 8.65 8.64
CA SER A 217 18.78 7.48 8.86
C SER A 217 17.83 7.19 7.69
N ILE A 218 18.10 7.70 6.49
CA ILE A 218 17.22 7.47 5.33
C ILE A 218 17.02 5.98 5.05
N VAL A 219 15.79 5.50 5.23
CA VAL A 219 15.35 4.14 4.93
C VAL A 219 13.92 4.18 4.40
N PRO A 220 13.52 3.23 3.52
CA PRO A 220 12.12 3.04 3.19
C PRO A 220 11.36 2.49 4.39
N GLU A 221 10.04 2.46 4.27
CA GLU A 221 9.19 1.67 5.16
C GLU A 221 9.59 0.18 5.13
N TRP A 222 9.27 -0.53 6.22
CA TRP A 222 9.56 -1.95 6.40
C TRP A 222 8.75 -2.83 5.44
#